data_AF-A0A1I7UW42-F1
#
_entry.id   AF-A0A1I7UW42-F1
#
_cell.length_a   1.000
_cell.length_b   1.000
_cell.length_c   1.000
_cell.angle_alpha   90.00
_cell.angle_beta   90.00
_cell.angle_gamma   90.00
#
_symmetry.space_group_name_H-M   'P 1'
#
loop_
_entity.id
_entity.type
_entity.pdbx_description
1 polymer ?
#
loop_
_entity_poly.entity_id
_entity_poly.type
_entity_poly.pdbx_seq_one_letter_code
_entity_poly.pdbx_strand_id
1 'polypeptide(L)'
;MVHLSRLLLLSGLLYLGSAVEYNINDKCGFWTATKLLVQCRSAFYNVLSMEVPKTVQQFSEKKKAEYRQFCETTSCYNNFECEEIKRWKRDIDESCEFVSYWDSDTTLCLKSFFRKAYWAQSSEENSCLREYSFSDNDVNKRREAFTNGKLCFIKYVRDHCTSTILDYFNYDNYNRFIESLVSPFKTCESAKKYLDGLRCNHLMNEYNNRVNILDGQQSNVTFVTEFRKICRDYEGCRLCGSGFESITRNCEILETQYPRST
;
A
#
# COMPACT_ATOMS: atom_id res chain seq x y z
N MET A 1 -48.17 8.64 -29.90
CA MET A 1 -46.84 9.00 -29.34
C MET A 1 -46.59 8.43 -27.94
N VAL A 2 -47.55 8.42 -27.00
CA VAL A 2 -47.34 7.92 -25.61
C VAL A 2 -46.98 6.42 -25.53
N HIS A 3 -47.54 5.58 -26.40
CA HIS A 3 -47.22 4.14 -26.41
C HIS A 3 -45.82 3.80 -26.93
N LEU A 4 -45.28 4.60 -27.86
CA LEU A 4 -43.94 4.40 -28.41
C LEU A 4 -42.86 4.71 -27.36
N SER A 5 -43.06 5.75 -26.55
CA SER A 5 -42.19 6.10 -25.43
C SER A 5 -42.14 5.00 -24.36
N ARG A 6 -43.28 4.38 -24.04
CA ARG A 6 -43.34 3.27 -23.07
C ARG A 6 -42.68 2.00 -23.59
N LEU A 7 -42.83 1.70 -24.89
CA LEU A 7 -42.15 0.58 -25.55
C LEU A 7 -40.63 0.76 -25.61
N LEU A 8 -40.15 1.97 -25.90
CA LEU A 8 -38.72 2.29 -25.90
C LEU A 8 -38.10 2.23 -24.50
N LEU A 9 -38.84 2.66 -23.47
CA LEU A 9 -38.42 2.50 -22.07
C LEU A 9 -38.33 1.02 -21.69
N LEU A 10 -39.31 0.20 -22.09
CA LEU A 10 -39.31 -1.25 -21.82
C LEU A 10 -38.18 -1.97 -22.57
N SER A 11 -37.90 -1.63 -23.84
CA SER A 11 -36.78 -2.22 -24.57
C SER A 11 -35.42 -1.77 -24.01
N GLY A 12 -35.31 -0.54 -23.52
CA GLY A 12 -34.11 -0.05 -22.83
C GLY A 12 -33.86 -0.76 -21.49
N LEU A 13 -34.90 -1.02 -20.71
CA LEU A 13 -34.81 -1.77 -19.45
C LEU A 13 -34.45 -3.24 -19.66
N LEU A 14 -34.96 -3.87 -20.73
CA LEU A 14 -34.60 -5.24 -21.10
C LEU A 14 -33.14 -5.37 -21.56
N TYR A 15 -32.61 -4.39 -22.30
CA TYR A 15 -31.21 -4.38 -22.74
C TYR A 15 -30.23 -4.15 -21.57
N LEU A 16 -30.63 -3.38 -20.56
CA LEU A 16 -29.84 -3.18 -19.34
C LEU A 16 -29.84 -4.42 -18.45
N GLY A 17 -30.93 -5.21 -18.45
CA GLY A 17 -31.05 -6.45 -17.69
C GLY A 17 -30.10 -7.57 -18.16
N SER A 18 -29.77 -7.62 -19.45
CA SER A 18 -28.86 -8.63 -20.00
C SER A 18 -27.37 -8.27 -19.91
N ALA A 19 -27.03 -7.03 -19.57
CA ALA A 19 -25.64 -6.53 -19.56
C ALA A 19 -24.96 -6.62 -18.18
N VAL A 20 -25.66 -7.08 -17.14
CA VAL A 20 -25.06 -7.27 -15.81
C VAL A 20 -24.64 -8.73 -15.66
N GLU A 21 -23.45 -9.07 -16.17
CA GLU A 21 -22.79 -10.37 -15.94
C GLU A 21 -22.44 -10.63 -14.46
N TYR A 22 -22.70 -9.67 -13.57
CA TYR A 22 -22.52 -9.80 -12.13
C TYR A 22 -23.84 -9.97 -11.40
N ASN A 23 -23.85 -10.80 -10.36
CA ASN A 23 -25.00 -11.10 -9.50
C ASN A 23 -25.56 -9.87 -8.72
N ILE A 24 -25.24 -8.62 -9.10
CA ILE A 24 -25.72 -7.39 -8.46
C ILE A 24 -27.25 -7.31 -8.48
N ASN A 25 -27.92 -7.74 -9.56
CA ASN A 25 -29.38 -7.70 -9.59
C ASN A 25 -29.98 -8.56 -8.46
N ASP A 26 -29.46 -9.77 -8.27
CA ASP A 26 -29.95 -10.68 -7.23
C ASP A 26 -29.56 -10.19 -5.81
N LYS A 27 -28.42 -9.50 -5.66
CA LYS A 27 -27.95 -9.00 -4.35
C LYS A 27 -28.51 -7.64 -3.95
N CYS A 28 -28.73 -6.74 -4.90
CA CYS A 28 -29.05 -5.33 -4.67
C CYS A 28 -30.41 -4.91 -5.24
N GLY A 29 -31.05 -5.77 -6.03
CA GLY A 29 -32.29 -5.48 -6.72
C GLY A 29 -32.11 -4.69 -8.02
N PHE A 30 -33.09 -4.86 -8.92
CA PHE A 30 -33.08 -4.31 -10.27
C PHE A 30 -32.87 -2.80 -10.32
N TRP A 31 -33.56 -2.05 -9.46
CA TRP A 31 -33.47 -0.58 -9.46
C TRP A 31 -32.09 -0.09 -9.02
N THR A 32 -31.48 -0.75 -8.03
CA THR A 32 -30.12 -0.42 -7.58
C THR A 32 -29.10 -0.76 -8.65
N ALA A 33 -29.22 -1.94 -9.28
CA ALA A 33 -28.35 -2.36 -10.38
C ALA A 33 -28.44 -1.39 -11.57
N THR A 34 -29.66 -0.99 -11.93
CA THR A 34 -29.91 -0.03 -13.01
C THR A 34 -29.32 1.35 -12.67
N LYS A 35 -29.57 1.84 -11.44
CA LYS A 35 -28.99 3.11 -10.98
C LYS A 35 -27.47 3.07 -11.02
N LEU A 36 -26.85 1.94 -10.65
CA LEU A 36 -25.40 1.74 -10.73
C LEU A 36 -24.90 1.81 -12.17
N LEU A 37 -25.50 1.06 -13.10
CA LEU A 37 -25.10 1.08 -14.51
C LEU A 37 -25.23 2.46 -15.16
N VAL A 38 -26.21 3.27 -14.73
CA VAL A 38 -26.43 4.62 -15.27
C VAL A 38 -25.49 5.63 -14.63
N GLN A 39 -25.40 5.67 -13.29
CA GLN A 39 -24.66 6.70 -12.56
C GLN A 39 -23.16 6.41 -12.46
N CYS A 40 -22.77 5.14 -12.45
CA CYS A 40 -21.39 4.69 -12.33
C CYS A 40 -20.86 4.03 -13.59
N ARG A 41 -21.46 4.29 -14.77
CA ARG A 41 -21.16 3.54 -16.01
C ARG A 41 -19.66 3.45 -16.29
N SER A 42 -18.96 4.58 -16.31
CA SER A 42 -17.53 4.65 -16.61
C SER A 42 -16.72 3.87 -15.57
N ALA A 43 -16.97 4.09 -14.28
CA ALA A 43 -16.30 3.37 -13.21
C ALA A 43 -16.55 1.86 -13.30
N PHE A 44 -17.80 1.45 -13.51
CA PHE A 44 -18.20 0.04 -13.60
C PHE A 44 -17.51 -0.69 -14.75
N TYR A 45 -17.48 -0.13 -15.96
CA TYR A 45 -16.78 -0.77 -17.08
C TYR A 45 -15.26 -0.77 -16.90
N ASN A 46 -14.70 0.29 -16.31
CA ASN A 46 -13.28 0.36 -16.03
C ASN A 46 -12.85 -0.75 -15.04
N VAL A 47 -13.64 -1.04 -14.00
CA VAL A 47 -13.41 -2.18 -13.08
C VAL A 47 -13.33 -3.49 -13.84
N LEU A 48 -14.27 -3.73 -14.75
CA LEU A 48 -14.34 -4.99 -15.50
C LEU A 48 -13.16 -5.17 -16.46
N SER A 49 -12.60 -4.07 -16.95
CA SER A 49 -11.44 -4.08 -17.85
C SER A 49 -10.09 -3.92 -17.16
N MET A 50 -10.06 -3.73 -15.83
CA MET A 50 -8.85 -3.39 -15.11
C MET A 50 -8.02 -4.64 -14.79
N GLU A 51 -6.89 -4.78 -15.47
CA GLU A 51 -5.84 -5.70 -15.05
C GLU A 51 -4.89 -4.97 -14.09
N VAL A 52 -4.96 -5.32 -12.80
CA VAL A 52 -3.97 -4.84 -11.81
C VAL A 52 -2.58 -5.31 -12.24
N PRO A 53 -1.64 -4.38 -12.52
CA PRO A 53 -0.31 -4.77 -12.97
C PRO A 53 0.42 -5.57 -11.89
N LYS A 54 1.01 -6.69 -12.29
CA LYS A 54 1.69 -7.59 -11.36
C LYS A 54 3.08 -7.08 -10.95
N THR A 55 3.67 -6.15 -11.72
CA THR A 55 5.01 -5.62 -11.47
C THR A 55 5.15 -4.12 -11.79
N VAL A 56 6.17 -3.49 -11.19
CA VAL A 56 6.43 -2.03 -11.27
C VAL A 56 6.76 -1.61 -12.70
N GLN A 57 7.48 -2.48 -13.42
CA GLN A 57 7.87 -2.23 -14.81
C GLN A 57 6.69 -2.25 -15.79
N GLN A 58 5.51 -2.74 -15.40
CA GLN A 58 4.34 -2.82 -16.29
C GLN A 58 3.46 -1.56 -16.28
N PHE A 59 3.72 -0.61 -15.38
CA PHE A 59 2.97 0.65 -15.30
C PHE A 59 3.63 1.73 -16.18
N SER A 60 3.25 1.77 -17.45
CA SER A 60 3.54 2.94 -18.28
C SER A 60 2.85 4.18 -17.69
N GLU A 61 3.38 5.37 -17.94
CA GLU A 61 2.74 6.64 -17.52
C GLU A 61 1.29 6.74 -18.02
N LYS A 62 1.01 6.17 -19.20
CA LYS A 62 -0.35 6.06 -19.74
C LYS A 62 -1.26 5.21 -18.84
N LYS A 63 -0.82 4.01 -18.42
CA LYS A 63 -1.60 3.18 -17.49
C LYS A 63 -1.80 3.86 -16.14
N LYS A 64 -0.80 4.59 -15.62
CA LYS A 64 -0.94 5.36 -14.38
C LYS A 64 -2.05 6.40 -14.49
N ALA A 65 -2.08 7.15 -15.59
CA ALA A 65 -3.12 8.14 -15.84
C ALA A 65 -4.51 7.52 -15.93
N GLU A 66 -4.66 6.39 -16.63
CA GLU A 66 -5.92 5.62 -16.72
C GLU A 66 -6.39 5.17 -15.33
N TYR A 67 -5.49 4.67 -14.48
CA TYR A 67 -5.81 4.30 -13.10
C TYR A 67 -6.21 5.50 -12.24
N ARG A 68 -5.51 6.63 -12.33
CA ARG A 68 -5.88 7.85 -11.58
C ARG A 68 -7.27 8.34 -11.97
N GLN A 69 -7.53 8.43 -13.26
CA GLN A 69 -8.84 8.81 -13.78
C GLN A 69 -9.93 7.85 -13.30
N PHE A 70 -9.65 6.54 -13.30
CA PHE A 70 -10.57 5.55 -12.74
C PHE A 70 -10.87 5.82 -11.26
N CYS A 71 -9.84 6.03 -10.45
CA CYS A 71 -9.98 6.25 -9.00
C CYS A 71 -10.75 7.53 -8.65
N GLU A 72 -10.70 8.57 -9.49
CA GLU A 72 -11.50 9.78 -9.31
C GLU A 72 -13.01 9.53 -9.54
N THR A 73 -13.35 8.54 -10.36
CA THR A 73 -14.75 8.23 -10.70
C THR A 73 -15.47 7.35 -9.67
N THR A 74 -14.76 6.84 -8.65
CA THR A 74 -15.31 5.90 -7.65
C THR A 74 -16.22 6.57 -6.61
N SER A 75 -16.28 7.90 -6.61
CA SER A 75 -17.18 8.67 -5.75
C SER A 75 -18.66 8.39 -6.06
N CYS A 76 -19.00 7.97 -7.27
CA CYS A 76 -20.37 7.65 -7.67
C CYS A 76 -20.97 6.51 -6.81
N TYR A 77 -20.13 5.59 -6.30
CA TYR A 77 -20.54 4.47 -5.46
C TYR A 77 -21.01 4.90 -4.05
N ASN A 78 -20.73 6.14 -3.62
CA ASN A 78 -21.08 6.63 -2.29
C ASN A 78 -22.59 6.71 -2.05
N ASN A 79 -23.39 6.80 -3.12
CA ASN A 79 -24.85 6.98 -3.05
C ASN A 79 -25.62 5.66 -3.03
N PHE A 80 -24.94 4.55 -2.75
CA PHE A 80 -25.50 3.21 -2.78
C PHE A 80 -25.42 2.55 -1.41
N GLU A 81 -26.58 2.13 -0.90
CA GLU A 81 -26.68 1.46 0.39
C GLU A 81 -26.48 -0.06 0.33
N CYS A 82 -26.46 -0.65 -0.86
CA CYS A 82 -26.30 -2.09 -1.03
C CYS A 82 -24.91 -2.56 -0.55
N GLU A 83 -24.88 -3.57 0.32
CA GLU A 83 -23.64 -4.10 0.89
C GLU A 83 -22.68 -4.68 -0.16
N GLU A 84 -23.20 -5.31 -1.21
CA GLU A 84 -22.37 -5.82 -2.32
C GLU A 84 -21.64 -4.67 -3.03
N ILE A 85 -22.34 -3.56 -3.29
CA ILE A 85 -21.76 -2.37 -3.94
C ILE A 85 -20.78 -1.68 -3.00
N LYS A 86 -21.09 -1.58 -1.71
CA LYS A 86 -20.16 -1.07 -0.69
C LYS A 86 -18.90 -1.92 -0.60
N ARG A 87 -19.01 -3.25 -0.72
CA ARG A 87 -17.85 -4.15 -0.77
C ARG A 87 -16.99 -3.86 -1.99
N TRP A 88 -17.58 -3.79 -3.19
CA TRP A 88 -16.84 -3.49 -4.41
C TRP A 88 -16.15 -2.13 -4.34
N LYS A 89 -16.84 -1.12 -3.83
CA LYS A 89 -16.24 0.19 -3.61
C LYS A 89 -15.00 0.07 -2.73
N ARG A 90 -15.07 -0.69 -1.64
CA ARG A 90 -13.93 -0.90 -0.73
C ARG A 90 -12.75 -1.58 -1.44
N ASP A 91 -13.02 -2.60 -2.25
CA ASP A 91 -11.99 -3.33 -3.00
C ASP A 91 -11.33 -2.43 -4.08
N ILE A 92 -12.14 -1.57 -4.72
CA ILE A 92 -11.67 -0.54 -5.65
C ILE A 92 -10.83 0.51 -4.94
N ASP A 93 -11.31 1.04 -3.82
CA ASP A 93 -10.60 2.05 -3.03
C ASP A 93 -9.25 1.49 -2.53
N GLU A 94 -9.21 0.22 -2.09
CA GLU A 94 -7.96 -0.48 -1.70
C GLU A 94 -6.98 -0.58 -2.89
N SER A 95 -7.48 -0.85 -4.09
CA SER A 95 -6.67 -0.89 -5.32
C SER A 95 -6.15 0.50 -5.71
N CYS A 96 -6.99 1.52 -5.56
CA CYS A 96 -6.64 2.92 -5.81
C CYS A 96 -5.57 3.43 -4.84
N GLU A 97 -5.66 3.06 -3.57
CA GLU A 97 -4.60 3.31 -2.58
C GLU A 97 -3.28 2.68 -3.00
N PHE A 98 -3.30 1.40 -3.40
CA PHE A 98 -2.09 0.73 -3.86
C PHE A 98 -1.42 1.46 -5.04
N VAL A 99 -2.17 1.91 -6.04
CA VAL A 99 -1.62 2.68 -7.17
C VAL A 99 -1.06 4.03 -6.74
N SER A 100 -1.70 4.71 -5.79
CA SER A 100 -1.21 6.00 -5.28
C SER A 100 0.17 5.89 -4.64
N TYR A 101 0.45 4.79 -3.93
CA TYR A 101 1.76 4.53 -3.34
C TYR A 101 2.79 4.13 -4.39
N TRP A 102 2.34 3.54 -5.50
CA TRP A 102 3.19 3.12 -6.61
C TRP A 102 3.69 4.28 -7.49
N ASP A 103 3.12 5.46 -7.32
CA ASP A 103 3.67 6.66 -7.95
C ASP A 103 5.16 6.82 -7.59
N SER A 104 6.00 7.20 -8.56
CA SER A 104 7.45 7.24 -8.36
C SER A 104 7.85 8.21 -7.26
N ASP A 105 7.20 9.36 -7.17
CA ASP A 105 7.53 10.39 -6.20
C ASP A 105 7.06 9.96 -4.80
N THR A 106 5.85 9.38 -4.70
CA THR A 106 5.35 8.79 -3.45
C THR A 106 6.27 7.67 -2.97
N THR A 107 6.66 6.77 -3.88
CA THR A 107 7.55 5.63 -3.60
C THR A 107 8.89 6.11 -3.06
N LEU A 108 9.52 7.09 -3.72
CA LEU A 108 10.82 7.63 -3.32
C LEU A 108 10.72 8.35 -1.97
N CYS A 109 9.69 9.17 -1.80
CA CYS A 109 9.42 9.88 -0.55
C CYS A 109 9.28 8.90 0.63
N LEU A 110 8.41 7.89 0.50
CA LEU A 110 8.16 6.90 1.54
C LEU A 110 9.38 6.01 1.83
N LYS A 111 10.10 5.56 0.80
CA LYS A 111 11.37 4.81 0.99
C LYS A 111 12.37 5.61 1.80
N SER A 112 12.56 6.88 1.45
CA SER A 112 13.48 7.75 2.16
C SER A 112 13.01 8.04 3.59
N PHE A 113 11.70 8.23 3.80
CA PHE A 113 11.10 8.38 5.12
C PHE A 113 11.39 7.16 6.00
N PHE A 114 11.04 5.95 5.57
CA PHE A 114 11.22 4.74 6.38
C PHE A 114 12.70 4.50 6.72
N ARG A 115 13.59 4.74 5.76
CA ARG A 115 15.04 4.68 6.01
C ARG A 115 15.47 5.68 7.08
N LYS A 116 15.09 6.96 6.95
CA LYS A 116 15.48 8.00 7.92
C LYS A 116 14.87 7.75 9.30
N ALA A 117 13.62 7.30 9.35
CA ALA A 117 12.93 6.97 10.60
C ALA A 117 13.58 5.78 11.32
N TYR A 118 14.00 4.76 10.58
CA TYR A 118 14.73 3.62 11.16
C TYR A 118 16.08 4.06 11.75
N TRP A 119 16.87 4.82 10.99
CA TRP A 119 18.20 5.24 11.44
C TRP A 119 18.18 6.32 12.51
N ALA A 120 17.11 7.11 12.61
CA ALA A 120 16.93 8.07 13.70
C ALA A 120 16.98 7.40 15.09
N GLN A 121 16.61 6.11 15.19
CA GLN A 121 16.63 5.36 16.45
C GLN A 121 18.04 5.09 16.98
N SER A 122 19.04 5.05 16.10
CA SER A 122 20.45 4.86 16.46
C SER A 122 21.30 6.11 16.22
N SER A 123 20.68 7.21 15.79
CA SER A 123 21.36 8.47 15.51
C SER A 123 21.39 9.37 16.75
N GLU A 124 22.49 10.10 16.90
CA GLU A 124 22.61 11.18 17.89
C GLU A 124 21.88 12.46 17.45
N GLU A 125 21.45 12.54 16.18
CA GLU A 125 20.71 13.69 15.66
C GLU A 125 19.40 13.92 16.42
N ASN A 126 19.18 15.15 16.87
CA ASN A 126 17.93 15.56 17.49
C ASN A 126 16.83 15.66 16.43
N SER A 127 16.10 14.56 16.23
CA SER A 127 15.01 14.43 15.27
C SER A 127 13.78 13.86 15.96
N CYS A 128 12.61 14.45 15.71
CA CYS A 128 11.33 13.90 16.19
C CYS A 128 11.08 12.48 15.68
N LEU A 129 11.73 12.05 14.59
CA LEU A 129 11.61 10.68 14.06
C LEU A 129 12.09 9.64 15.07
N ARG A 130 12.96 10.03 16.02
CA ARG A 130 13.45 9.15 17.08
C ARG A 130 12.38 8.88 18.15
N GLU A 131 11.43 9.79 18.34
CA GLU A 131 10.40 9.69 19.38
C GLU A 131 9.31 8.65 19.05
N TYR A 132 9.22 8.22 17.79
CA TYR A 132 8.15 7.36 17.32
C TYR A 132 8.69 6.14 16.56
N SER A 133 8.14 4.97 16.88
CA SER A 133 8.54 3.69 16.28
C SER A 133 7.87 3.45 14.91
N PHE A 134 8.07 4.35 13.94
CA PHE A 134 7.45 4.25 12.61
C PHE A 134 7.80 2.97 11.84
N SER A 135 8.96 2.38 12.13
CA SER A 135 9.47 1.19 11.45
C SER A 135 9.23 -0.11 12.22
N ASP A 136 8.48 -0.07 13.34
CA ASP A 136 8.24 -1.23 14.20
C ASP A 136 7.51 -2.37 13.44
N ASN A 137 7.91 -3.60 13.75
CA ASN A 137 7.29 -4.80 13.20
C ASN A 137 5.92 -5.06 13.82
N ASP A 138 5.68 -4.62 15.05
CA ASP A 138 4.37 -4.63 15.70
C ASP A 138 3.43 -3.60 15.04
N VAL A 139 2.32 -4.11 14.50
CA VAL A 139 1.32 -3.31 13.78
C VAL A 139 0.66 -2.27 14.69
N ASN A 140 0.42 -2.58 15.97
CA ASN A 140 -0.22 -1.66 16.91
C ASN A 140 0.72 -0.53 17.30
N LYS A 141 1.99 -0.84 17.61
CA LYS A 141 3.01 0.18 17.89
C LYS A 141 3.21 1.11 16.70
N ARG A 142 3.20 0.54 15.49
CA ARG A 142 3.29 1.32 14.25
C ARG A 142 2.09 2.23 14.07
N ARG A 143 0.87 1.73 14.29
CA ARG A 143 -0.36 2.53 14.26
C ARG A 143 -0.25 3.73 15.20
N GLU A 144 0.17 3.49 16.44
CA GLU A 144 0.37 4.52 17.46
C GLU A 144 1.44 5.53 17.03
N ALA A 145 2.58 5.06 16.52
CA ALA A 145 3.66 5.92 16.02
C ALA A 145 3.17 6.86 14.91
N PHE A 146 2.41 6.38 13.93
CA PHE A 146 1.84 7.25 12.89
C PHE A 146 0.70 8.14 13.39
N THR A 147 -0.05 7.71 14.41
CA THR A 147 -1.12 8.52 14.99
C THR A 147 -0.53 9.70 15.76
N ASN A 148 0.37 9.42 16.69
CA ASN A 148 0.98 10.42 17.58
C ASN A 148 2.08 11.22 16.88
N GLY A 149 2.82 10.59 15.96
CA GLY A 149 3.90 11.18 15.18
C GLY A 149 3.46 11.85 13.88
N LYS A 150 2.15 12.08 13.66
CA LYS A 150 1.61 12.69 12.44
C LYS A 150 2.33 13.98 12.04
N LEU A 151 2.53 14.89 12.99
CA LEU A 151 3.22 16.15 12.70
C LEU A 151 4.67 15.94 12.28
N CYS A 152 5.35 14.95 12.85
CA CYS A 152 6.71 14.60 12.48
C CYS A 152 6.79 14.04 11.06
N PHE A 153 5.87 13.14 10.69
CA PHE A 153 5.75 12.64 9.32
C PHE A 153 5.46 13.76 8.32
N ILE A 154 4.45 14.60 8.58
CA ILE A 154 4.08 15.70 7.67
C ILE A 154 5.22 16.72 7.53
N LYS A 155 5.96 16.99 8.61
CA LYS A 155 7.18 17.82 8.53
C LYS A 155 8.22 17.18 7.62
N TYR A 156 8.51 15.88 7.78
CA TYR A 156 9.42 15.18 6.88
C TYR A 156 8.97 15.29 5.41
N VAL A 157 7.69 15.04 5.12
CA VAL A 157 7.15 15.12 3.75
C VAL A 157 7.32 16.52 3.18
N ARG A 158 7.02 17.56 3.95
CA ARG A 158 7.21 18.96 3.55
C ARG A 158 8.66 19.28 3.23
N ASP A 159 9.58 18.81 4.06
CA ASP A 159 11.00 19.18 3.98
C ASP A 159 11.77 18.36 2.92
N HIS A 160 11.27 17.18 2.55
CA HIS A 160 12.02 16.20 1.75
C HIS A 160 11.28 15.60 0.55
N CYS A 161 10.00 15.93 0.35
CA CYS A 161 9.21 15.41 -0.77
C CYS A 161 8.64 16.56 -1.62
N THR A 162 8.03 16.24 -2.75
CA THR A 162 7.44 17.26 -3.64
C THR A 162 6.15 17.82 -3.03
N SER A 163 5.76 19.03 -3.44
CA SER A 163 4.51 19.66 -2.99
C SER A 163 3.28 18.80 -3.30
N THR A 164 3.27 18.12 -4.44
CA THR A 164 2.21 17.17 -4.83
C THR A 164 2.05 16.06 -3.78
N ILE A 165 3.14 15.54 -3.22
CA ILE A 165 3.08 14.51 -2.18
C ILE A 165 2.62 15.08 -0.84
N LEU A 166 3.02 16.32 -0.52
CA LEU A 166 2.51 17.01 0.66
C LEU A 166 0.98 17.21 0.56
N ASP A 167 0.49 17.65 -0.59
CA ASP A 167 -0.94 17.85 -0.85
C ASP A 167 -1.70 16.51 -0.85
N TYR A 168 -1.07 15.45 -1.35
CA TYR A 168 -1.62 14.10 -1.29
C TYR A 168 -1.87 13.65 0.15
N PHE A 169 -0.90 13.83 1.07
CA PHE A 169 -1.05 13.46 2.49
C PHE A 169 -1.89 14.46 3.31
N ASN A 170 -3.04 14.88 2.75
CA ASN A 170 -4.09 15.56 3.50
C ASN A 170 -4.70 14.66 4.59
N TYR A 171 -5.67 15.18 5.35
CA TYR A 171 -6.25 14.47 6.50
C TYR A 171 -6.78 13.08 6.14
N ASP A 172 -7.58 12.96 5.09
CA ASP A 172 -8.24 11.70 4.72
C ASP A 172 -7.25 10.68 4.16
N ASN A 173 -6.38 11.10 3.24
CA ASN A 173 -5.39 10.23 2.64
C ASN A 173 -4.31 9.79 3.64
N TYR A 174 -3.96 10.64 4.60
CA TYR A 174 -3.07 10.26 5.69
C TYR A 174 -3.69 9.17 6.59
N ASN A 175 -4.96 9.31 6.94
CA ASN A 175 -5.64 8.30 7.75
C ASN A 175 -5.76 6.98 6.98
N ARG A 176 -6.08 7.02 5.68
CA ARG A 176 -6.07 5.83 4.81
C ARG A 176 -4.70 5.19 4.75
N PHE A 177 -3.63 5.98 4.61
CA PHE A 177 -2.26 5.48 4.66
C PHE A 177 -1.93 4.73 5.95
N ILE A 178 -2.38 5.24 7.10
CA ILE A 178 -2.26 4.51 8.37
C ILE A 178 -3.01 3.19 8.29
N GLU A 179 -4.27 3.18 7.85
CA GLU A 179 -5.06 1.96 7.73
C GLU A 179 -4.42 0.95 6.75
N SER A 180 -3.86 1.41 5.63
CA SER A 180 -3.14 0.55 4.68
C SER A 180 -1.94 -0.12 5.36
N LEU A 181 -1.15 0.61 6.17
CA LEU A 181 0.03 0.07 6.87
C LEU A 181 -0.31 -1.07 7.85
N VAL A 182 -1.48 -0.97 8.47
CA VAL A 182 -1.87 -1.78 9.65
C VAL A 182 -2.98 -2.79 9.37
N SER A 183 -3.55 -2.75 8.16
CA SER A 183 -4.56 -3.71 7.73
C SER A 183 -4.06 -5.16 7.86
N PRO A 184 -4.95 -6.15 8.01
CA PRO A 184 -4.54 -7.54 7.96
C PRO A 184 -4.02 -7.86 6.56
N PHE A 185 -3.01 -8.73 6.50
CA PHE A 185 -2.50 -9.21 5.23
C PHE A 185 -3.52 -10.12 4.56
N LYS A 186 -4.11 -9.69 3.43
CA LYS A 186 -5.07 -10.49 2.67
C LYS A 186 -4.41 -11.23 1.52
N THR A 187 -3.72 -10.48 0.65
CA THR A 187 -3.10 -11.00 -0.57
C THR A 187 -1.76 -10.31 -0.84
N CYS A 188 -1.01 -10.92 -1.74
CA CYS A 188 0.27 -10.42 -2.20
C CYS A 188 0.19 -9.18 -3.11
N GLU A 189 -0.99 -8.62 -3.33
CA GLU A 189 -1.24 -7.48 -4.23
C GLU A 189 -1.89 -6.31 -3.47
N SER A 190 -1.86 -6.34 -2.13
CA SER A 190 -2.43 -5.31 -1.26
C SER A 190 -1.51 -4.10 -1.08
N ALA A 191 -2.13 -2.93 -0.83
CA ALA A 191 -1.45 -1.70 -0.44
C ALA A 191 -0.51 -1.92 0.76
N LYS A 192 -0.95 -2.69 1.75
CA LYS A 192 -0.13 -3.08 2.90
C LYS A 192 1.19 -3.70 2.51
N LYS A 193 1.17 -4.73 1.66
CA LYS A 193 2.40 -5.42 1.26
C LYS A 193 3.35 -4.47 0.55
N TYR A 194 2.81 -3.62 -0.32
CA TYR A 194 3.64 -2.63 -1.00
C TYR A 194 4.35 -1.72 -0.01
N LEU A 195 3.61 -1.17 0.95
CA LEU A 195 4.15 -0.31 2.00
C LEU A 195 5.13 -1.05 2.91
N ASP A 196 4.86 -2.29 3.30
CA ASP A 196 5.81 -3.14 4.03
C ASP A 196 7.08 -3.39 3.19
N GLY A 197 6.95 -3.58 1.88
CA GLY A 197 8.07 -3.65 0.95
C GLY A 197 8.91 -2.37 0.92
N LEU A 198 8.27 -1.19 0.89
CA LEU A 198 8.98 0.10 0.98
C LEU A 198 9.71 0.25 2.31
N ARG A 199 9.02 -0.09 3.42
CA ARG A 199 9.59 -0.06 4.77
C ARG A 199 10.81 -0.97 4.86
N CYS A 200 10.74 -2.18 4.31
CA CYS A 200 11.80 -3.18 4.44
C CYS A 200 12.92 -3.07 3.40
N ASN A 201 12.74 -2.26 2.36
CA ASN A 201 13.71 -2.12 1.28
C ASN A 201 15.08 -1.66 1.78
N HIS A 202 15.13 -0.73 2.74
CA HIS A 202 16.41 -0.27 3.28
C HIS A 202 17.09 -1.36 4.10
N LEU A 203 16.35 -2.11 4.92
CA LEU A 203 16.91 -3.23 5.70
C LEU A 203 17.51 -4.31 4.79
N MET A 204 16.83 -4.62 3.69
CA MET A 204 17.35 -5.55 2.68
C MET A 204 18.67 -5.07 2.08
N ASN A 205 18.74 -3.79 1.68
CA ASN A 205 19.95 -3.23 1.08
C ASN A 205 21.12 -3.24 2.08
N GLU A 206 20.86 -2.82 3.32
CA GLU A 206 21.85 -2.81 4.39
C GLU A 206 22.32 -4.21 4.77
N TYR A 207 21.39 -5.17 4.84
CA TYR A 207 21.69 -6.58 5.04
C TYR A 207 22.64 -7.09 3.94
N ASN A 208 22.28 -6.90 2.66
CA ASN A 208 23.09 -7.36 1.53
C ASN A 208 24.49 -6.71 1.51
N ASN A 209 24.57 -5.41 1.82
CA ASN A 209 25.85 -4.71 1.93
C ASN A 209 26.74 -5.31 3.02
N ARG A 210 26.16 -5.64 4.19
CA ARG A 210 26.91 -6.20 5.32
C ARG A 210 27.31 -7.66 5.11
N VAL A 211 26.50 -8.46 4.40
CA VAL A 211 26.91 -9.80 3.93
C VAL A 211 28.19 -9.70 3.09
N ASN A 212 28.23 -8.80 2.11
CA ASN A 212 29.40 -8.62 1.24
C ASN A 212 30.66 -8.17 2.01
N ILE A 213 30.50 -7.44 3.12
CA ILE A 213 31.63 -7.01 3.96
C ILE A 213 32.17 -8.17 4.81
N LEU A 214 31.29 -9.02 5.35
CA LEU A 214 31.71 -10.19 6.13
C LEU A 214 32.51 -11.19 5.30
N ASP A 215 32.16 -11.37 4.04
CA ASP A 215 32.88 -12.27 3.13
C ASP A 215 34.30 -11.76 2.79
N GLY A 216 34.65 -10.53 3.21
CA GLY A 216 35.90 -9.85 2.83
C GLY A 216 36.84 -9.38 3.96
N GLN A 217 36.45 -9.32 5.25
CA GLN A 217 37.27 -8.73 6.32
C GLN A 217 37.06 -9.29 7.75
N GLN A 218 38.01 -9.00 8.66
CA GLN A 218 37.89 -9.22 10.12
C GLN A 218 36.86 -8.24 10.73
N SER A 219 35.73 -8.77 11.15
CA SER A 219 34.59 -8.02 11.71
C SER A 219 34.84 -7.62 13.18
N ASN A 220 34.54 -6.37 13.56
CA ASN A 220 34.56 -5.95 14.97
C ASN A 220 33.20 -6.20 15.68
N VAL A 221 33.19 -6.16 17.01
CA VAL A 221 32.00 -6.45 17.84
C VAL A 221 30.82 -5.51 17.54
N THR A 222 31.09 -4.22 17.32
CA THR A 222 30.06 -3.22 16.99
C THR A 222 29.37 -3.56 15.68
N PHE A 223 30.16 -3.87 14.64
CA PHE A 223 29.65 -4.26 13.32
C PHE A 223 28.75 -5.49 13.41
N VAL A 224 29.19 -6.54 14.11
CA VAL A 224 28.40 -7.78 14.28
C VAL A 224 27.11 -7.50 15.03
N THR A 225 27.15 -6.66 16.07
CA THR A 225 25.97 -6.33 16.88
C THR A 225 24.92 -5.59 16.07
N GLU A 226 25.33 -4.57 15.32
CA GLU A 226 24.44 -3.85 14.42
C GLU A 226 23.91 -4.74 13.30
N PHE A 227 24.76 -5.60 12.73
CA PHE A 227 24.34 -6.47 11.65
C PHE A 227 23.27 -7.45 12.11
N ARG A 228 23.40 -8.03 13.32
CA ARG A 228 22.35 -8.86 13.92
C ARG A 228 21.03 -8.14 14.06
N LYS A 229 21.07 -6.89 14.55
CA LYS A 229 19.87 -6.08 14.68
C LYS A 229 19.18 -5.91 13.32
N ILE A 230 19.92 -5.51 12.29
CA ILE A 230 19.40 -5.38 10.92
C ILE A 230 18.85 -6.72 10.41
N CYS A 231 19.54 -7.83 10.69
CA CYS A 231 19.11 -9.16 10.29
C CYS A 231 17.75 -9.53 10.91
N ARG A 232 17.59 -9.36 12.22
CA ARG A 232 16.33 -9.66 12.93
C ARG A 232 15.22 -8.70 12.54
N ASP A 233 15.53 -7.42 12.37
CA ASP A 233 14.55 -6.42 11.90
C ASP A 233 14.09 -6.76 10.48
N TYR A 234 15.00 -7.20 9.60
CA TYR A 234 14.71 -7.64 8.23
C TYR A 234 13.96 -8.97 8.19
N GLU A 235 14.28 -9.93 9.07
CA GLU A 235 13.49 -11.14 9.24
C GLU A 235 12.06 -10.81 9.67
N GLY A 236 11.84 -9.78 10.50
CA GLY A 236 10.49 -9.31 10.82
C GLY A 236 9.68 -8.78 9.62
N CYS A 237 10.32 -8.54 8.47
CA CYS A 237 9.67 -8.10 7.25
C CYS A 237 9.01 -9.26 6.50
N ARG A 238 7.74 -9.54 6.81
CA ARG A 238 6.91 -10.52 6.08
C ARG A 238 6.62 -10.07 4.63
N LEU A 239 7.60 -10.24 3.74
CA LEU A 239 7.49 -9.98 2.31
C LEU A 239 6.89 -11.22 1.60
N CYS A 240 6.11 -11.01 0.54
CA CYS A 240 5.74 -12.15 -0.31
C CYS A 240 6.91 -12.59 -1.16
N GLY A 241 7.25 -13.87 -1.06
CA GLY A 241 8.18 -14.54 -1.96
C GLY A 241 8.94 -15.65 -1.27
N SER A 242 9.51 -16.54 -2.07
CA SER A 242 10.44 -17.59 -1.66
C SER A 242 11.84 -16.99 -1.47
N GLY A 243 12.07 -16.33 -0.34
CA GLY A 243 13.39 -15.82 0.05
C GLY A 243 13.59 -15.72 1.56
N PHE A 244 12.53 -15.94 2.33
CA PHE A 244 12.50 -15.75 3.77
C PHE A 244 13.30 -16.82 4.53
N GLU A 245 13.21 -18.09 4.09
CA GLU A 245 13.95 -19.21 4.69
C GLU A 245 15.48 -19.01 4.60
N SER A 246 15.95 -18.35 3.53
CA SER A 246 17.37 -18.05 3.38
C SER A 246 17.83 -16.95 4.36
N ILE A 247 16.98 -15.96 4.66
CA ILE A 247 17.32 -14.86 5.56
C ILE A 247 17.39 -15.37 7.00
N THR A 248 16.37 -16.12 7.46
CA THR A 248 16.35 -16.73 8.80
C THR A 248 17.61 -17.56 9.03
N ARG A 249 17.95 -18.46 8.10
CA ARG A 249 19.15 -19.30 8.20
C ARG A 249 20.43 -18.46 8.29
N ASN A 250 20.55 -17.40 7.48
CA ASN A 250 21.73 -16.54 7.52
C ASN A 250 21.82 -15.74 8.83
N CYS A 251 20.70 -15.28 9.39
CA CYS A 251 20.67 -14.65 10.72
C CYS A 251 21.12 -15.61 11.82
N GLU A 252 20.70 -16.87 11.77
CA GLU A 252 21.14 -17.90 12.72
C GLU A 252 22.64 -18.21 12.59
N ILE A 253 23.16 -18.28 11.36
CA ILE A 253 24.61 -18.44 11.12
C ILE A 253 25.40 -17.27 11.72
N LEU A 254 24.94 -16.04 11.54
CA LEU A 254 25.56 -14.85 12.14
C LEU A 254 25.59 -14.89 13.67
N GLU A 255 24.55 -15.46 14.28
CA GLU A 255 24.48 -15.61 15.74
C GLU A 255 25.41 -16.71 16.26
N THR A 256 25.50 -17.84 15.55
CA THR A 256 26.35 -18.97 15.92
C THR A 256 27.84 -18.71 15.70
N GLN A 257 28.21 -18.01 14.63
CA GLN A 257 29.64 -17.78 14.30
C GLN A 257 30.30 -16.68 15.14
N TYR A 258 29.52 -15.73 15.70
CA TYR A 258 30.07 -14.56 16.40
C TYR A 258 29.46 -14.32 17.78
N PRO A 259 29.30 -15.33 18.65
CA PRO A 259 28.45 -15.28 19.84
C PRO A 259 28.67 -14.01 20.68
N ARG A 260 27.61 -13.50 21.31
CA ARG A 260 27.70 -12.29 22.16
C ARG A 260 28.82 -12.49 23.19
N SER A 261 29.78 -11.58 23.22
CA SER A 261 30.74 -11.51 24.32
C SER A 261 29.94 -11.22 25.60
N THR A 262 29.92 -12.21 26.50
CA THR A 262 29.32 -12.12 27.85
C THR A 262 29.99 -11.06 28.70
#